data_AF-A0A5A7RQG5-F1
#
_entry.id   AF-A0A5A7RQG5-F1
#
_cell.length_a   1.000
_cell.length_b   1.000
_cell.length_c   1.000
_cell.angle_alpha   90.00
_cell.angle_beta   90.00
_cell.angle_gamma   90.00
#
_symmetry.space_group_name_H-M   'P 1'
#
loop_
_entity.id
_entity.type
_entity.pdbx_description
1 polymer ?
#
loop_
_entity_poly.entity_id
_entity_poly.type
_entity_poly.pdbx_seq_one_letter_code
_entity_poly.pdbx_strand_id
1 'polypeptide(L)' 'MKKPKRHLLLATMLLLLSLLAYFLDIIGWKLEIIFLIFIFPYLSFSLIFANAKTQKKKNAIDVIKRRYST' A
#
# COMPACT_ATOMS: atom_id res chain seq x y z
N MET A 1 -1.91 -7.52 12.83
CA MET A 1 -2.41 -6.40 12.00
C MET A 1 -2.84 -6.97 10.64
N LYS A 2 -4.13 -7.31 10.46
CA LYS A 2 -4.66 -8.04 9.27
C LYS A 2 -5.14 -7.14 8.11
N LYS A 3 -4.91 -5.83 8.13
CA LYS A 3 -5.62 -4.88 7.25
C LYS A 3 -4.86 -4.22 6.07
N PRO A 4 -3.53 -4.37 5.82
CA PRO A 4 -2.91 -3.63 4.71
C PRO A 4 -3.37 -4.13 3.31
N LYS A 5 -3.80 -5.39 3.20
CA LYS A 5 -4.19 -5.98 1.90
C LYS A 5 -5.41 -5.33 1.25
N ARG A 6 -6.41 -4.93 2.04
CA ARG A 6 -7.66 -4.32 1.49
C ARG A 6 -7.39 -2.95 0.88
N HIS A 7 -6.53 -2.15 1.50
CA HIS A 7 -6.18 -0.82 1.01
C HIS A 7 -5.38 -0.88 -0.30
N LEU A 8 -4.46 -1.83 -0.41
CA LEU A 8 -3.72 -2.08 -1.65
C LEU A 8 -4.67 -2.49 -2.79
N LEU A 9 -5.66 -3.35 -2.48
CA LEU A 9 -6.67 -3.83 -3.42
C LEU A 9 -7.58 -2.70 -3.91
N LEU A 10 -7.99 -1.80 -3.00
CA LEU A 10 -8.83 -0.65 -3.32
C LEU A 10 -8.07 0.38 -4.17
N ALA A 11 -6.80 0.62 -3.85
CA ALA A 11 -5.94 1.50 -4.63
C ALA A 11 -5.68 0.95 -6.05
N THR A 12 -5.45 -0.35 -6.18
CA THR A 12 -5.30 -0.98 -7.51
C THR A 12 -6.59 -0.94 -8.32
N MET A 13 -7.74 -1.14 -7.69
CA MET A 13 -9.04 -0.97 -8.36
C MET A 13 -9.26 0.45 -8.89
N LEU A 14 -8.97 1.47 -8.06
CA LEU A 14 -9.09 2.88 -8.47
C LEU A 14 -8.14 3.22 -9.62
N LEU A 15 -6.92 2.69 -9.58
CA LEU A 15 -5.93 2.87 -10.64
C LEU A 15 -6.44 2.29 -11.97
N LEU A 16 -7.03 1.10 -11.93
CA LEU A 16 -7.57 0.40 -13.11
C LEU A 16 -8.78 1.12 -13.71
N LEU A 17 -9.67 1.64 -12.85
CA LEU A 17 -10.80 2.50 -13.25
C LEU A 17 -10.34 3.80 -13.90
N SER A 18 -9.32 4.45 -13.34
CA SER A 18 -8.75 5.67 -13.91
C SER A 18 -8.10 5.40 -15.27
N LEU A 19 -7.42 4.27 -15.44
CA LEU A 19 -6.83 3.84 -16.72
C LEU A 19 -7.90 3.56 -17.78
N LEU A 20 -9.02 2.94 -17.41
CA LEU A 20 -10.15 2.76 -18.32
C LEU A 20 -10.79 4.10 -18.73
N ALA A 21 -10.92 5.03 -17.79
CA ALA A 21 -11.44 6.36 -18.08
C ALA A 21 -10.52 7.16 -19.03
N TYR A 22 -9.20 6.99 -18.91
CA TYR A 22 -8.19 7.52 -19.84
C TYR A 22 -8.43 7.04 -21.27
N PHE A 23 -8.55 5.73 -21.46
CA PHE A 23 -8.71 5.15 -22.80
C PHE A 23 -10.04 5.49 -23.46
N LEU A 24 -11.07 5.77 -22.66
CA LEU A 24 -12.38 6.16 -23.15
C LEU A 24 -12.51 7.69 -23.37
N ASP A 25 -11.45 8.46 -23.08
CA ASP A 25 -11.40 9.93 -23.16
C ASP A 25 -12.57 10.61 -22.42
N ILE A 26 -13.12 9.94 -21.41
CA ILE A 26 -14.27 10.40 -20.62
C ILE A 26 -13.85 11.58 -19.72
N ILE A 27 -12.57 11.64 -19.38
CA ILE A 27 -11.99 12.61 -18.47
C ILE A 27 -10.89 13.36 -19.22
N GLY A 28 -11.02 14.69 -19.30
CA GLY A 28 -9.98 15.50 -19.92
C GLY A 28 -8.64 15.37 -19.17
N TRP A 29 -7.55 15.30 -19.92
CA TRP A 29 -6.15 15.13 -19.46
C TRP A 29 -5.77 15.90 -18.18
N LYS A 30 -6.32 17.10 -17.94
CA LYS A 30 -6.08 17.90 -16.74
C LYS A 30 -6.59 17.23 -15.46
N LEU A 31 -7.77 16.62 -15.50
CA LEU A 31 -8.37 15.94 -14.35
C LEU A 31 -7.61 14.65 -14.02
N GLU A 32 -7.12 13.95 -15.03
CA GLU A 32 -6.34 12.72 -14.83
C GLU A 32 -4.99 13.00 -14.19
N ILE A 33 -4.30 14.06 -14.61
CA ILE A 33 -3.04 14.48 -13.98
C ILE A 33 -3.27 14.77 -12.49
N ILE A 34 -4.37 15.44 -12.14
CA ILE A 34 -4.73 15.70 -10.74
C ILE A 34 -4.98 14.37 -10.00
N PHE A 35 -5.76 13.45 -10.56
CA PHE A 35 -6.00 12.14 -9.97
C PHE A 35 -4.70 11.34 -9.77
N LEU A 36 -3.81 11.35 -10.76
CA LEU A 36 -2.52 10.68 -10.69
C LEU A 36 -1.66 11.25 -9.57
N ILE A 37 -1.61 12.58 -9.42
CA ILE A 37 -0.87 13.27 -8.35
C ILE A 37 -1.41 12.88 -6.97
N PHE A 38 -2.72 12.69 -6.82
CA PHE A 38 -3.32 12.26 -5.55
C PHE A 38 -3.08 10.77 -5.25
N ILE A 39 -3.14 9.91 -6.27
CA ILE A 39 -3.04 8.45 -6.11
C ILE A 39 -1.58 8.00 -5.98
N PHE A 40 -0.64 8.68 -6.63
CA PHE A 40 0.77 8.29 -6.70
C PHE A 40 1.49 8.23 -5.33
N PRO A 41 1.35 9.22 -4.42
CA PRO A 41 1.93 9.15 -3.08
C PRO A 41 1.37 7.97 -2.31
N TYR A 42 0.06 7.73 -2.41
CA TYR A 42 -0.61 6.66 -1.69
C TYR A 42 -0.10 5.28 -2.12
N LEU A 43 0.00 5.03 -3.43
CA LEU A 43 0.55 3.78 -3.97
C LEU A 43 2.02 3.60 -3.57
N SER A 44 2.80 4.66 -3.65
CA SER A 44 4.23 4.65 -3.29
C SER A 44 4.41 4.25 -1.82
N PHE A 45 3.68 4.87 -0.90
CA PHE A 45 3.72 4.49 0.51
C PHE A 45 3.22 3.06 0.72
N SER A 46 2.15 2.65 0.06
CA SER A 46 1.62 1.29 0.18
C SER A 46 2.62 0.21 -0.25
N LEU A 47 3.33 0.44 -1.36
CA LEU A 47 4.40 -0.42 -1.84
C LEU A 47 5.59 -0.45 -0.88
N ILE A 48 5.99 0.71 -0.35
CA ILE A 48 7.06 0.81 0.65
C ILE A 48 6.68 0.03 1.91
N PHE A 49 5.45 0.16 2.42
CA PHE A 49 4.99 -0.59 3.60
C PHE A 49 4.79 -2.09 3.32
N ALA A 50 4.43 -2.47 2.10
CA ALA A 50 4.33 -3.87 1.70
C ALA A 50 5.72 -4.54 1.60
N ASN A 51 6.71 -3.81 1.07
CA ASN A 51 8.09 -4.30 0.92
C ASN A 51 8.95 -4.08 2.17
N ALA A 52 8.54 -3.23 3.09
CA ALA A 52 9.17 -3.07 4.39
C ALA A 52 9.03 -4.40 5.15
N LYS A 53 10.06 -5.26 5.03
CA LYS A 53 10.21 -6.51 5.76
C LYS A 53 9.82 -6.24 7.21
N THR A 54 8.70 -6.82 7.63
CA THR A 54 8.27 -6.75 9.01
C THR A 54 9.27 -7.56 9.83
N GLN A 55 10.33 -6.92 10.34
CA GLN A 55 11.27 -7.49 11.32
C GLN A 55 10.61 -7.79 12.69
N LYS A 56 9.28 -7.89 12.76
CA LYS A 56 8.56 -8.23 13.99
C LYS A 56 8.19 -9.70 13.98
N LYS A 57 9.15 -10.56 14.35
CA LYS A 57 8.86 -11.77 15.14
C LYS A 57 10.05 -12.55 15.67
N LYS A 58 11.30 -12.30 15.23
CA LYS A 58 12.46 -13.01 15.81
C LYS A 58 12.88 -12.44 17.17
N ASN A 59 12.88 -11.11 17.33
CA ASN A 59 13.36 -10.50 18.59
C ASN A 59 12.42 -10.66 19.79
N ALA A 60 11.14 -11.00 19.59
CA ALA A 60 10.22 -11.22 20.71
C ALA A 60 10.45 -12.58 21.40
N ILE A 61 10.89 -13.60 20.64
CA ILE A 61 11.16 -14.93 21.18
C ILE A 61 12.42 -14.90 22.04
N ASP A 62 13.45 -14.16 21.63
CA ASP A 62 14.70 -14.05 22.40
C ASP A 62 14.53 -13.28 23.72
N VAL A 63 13.66 -12.26 23.76
CA VAL A 63 13.36 -11.54 25.01
C VAL A 63 12.56 -12.41 25.98
N ILE A 64 11.63 -13.23 25.48
CA ILE A 64 10.86 -14.17 26.31
C ILE A 64 11.80 -15.23 26.88
N LYS A 65 12.70 -15.81 26.07
CA LYS A 65 13.62 -16.87 26.52
C LYS A 65 14.56 -16.40 27.65
N ARG A 66 15.02 -15.15 27.62
CA ARG A 66 15.82 -14.55 28.72
C ARG A 66 15.06 -14.39 30.02
N ARG A 67 13.74 -14.20 29.99
CA ARG A 67 12.93 -13.96 31.20
C ARG A 67 12.55 -15.26 31.92
N TYR A 68 12.67 -16.41 31.26
CA TYR A 68 12.37 -17.73 31.82
C TYR A 68 13.63 -18.59 32.03
N SER A 69 14.83 -18.04 31.86
CA SER A 69 16.11 -18.73 32.12
C SER A 69 16.90 -18.12 33.30
N THR A 70 16.22 -17.38 34.17
CA THR A 70 16.68 -16.97 35.51
C THR A 70 15.65 -17.47 36.50
#